data_AF-A0AAE5C6C9-F1
#
_entry.id   AF-A0AAE5C6C9-F1
#
_cell.length_a   1.000
_cell.length_b   1.000
_cell.length_c   1.000
_cell.angle_alpha   90.00
_cell.angle_beta   90.00
_cell.angle_gamma   90.00
#
_symmetry.space_group_name_H-M   'P 1'
#
loop_
_entity.id
_entity.type
_entity.pdbx_description
1 polymer ?
#
loop_
_entity_poly.entity_id
_entity_poly.type
_entity_poly.pdbx_seq_one_letter_code
_entity_poly.pdbx_strand_id
1 'polypeptide(L)'
;FYAMPFMFLYFAYTTFLRGTGDSKTPFYTLIVSTVINIALLPVLILGMFGFPKLGIYGSAYATVISTIATFLVLMVYLRKRKHPLQFDKTVRRYLKMDKELLVLLLRLGVPASINMILVSLSEIAVISFVNHYGSNATAAYGVVN
;
A
#
# COMPACT_ATOMS: atom_id res chain seq x y z
N PHE A 1 -5.90 13.89 0.99
CA PHE A 1 -4.51 14.34 1.21
C PHE A 1 -3.97 14.01 2.60
N TYR A 2 -4.67 14.28 3.70
CA TYR A 2 -4.15 14.05 5.06
C TYR A 2 -3.73 12.60 5.41
N ALA A 3 -4.30 11.59 4.76
CA ALA A 3 -3.95 10.19 4.99
C ALA A 3 -2.67 9.72 4.25
N MET A 4 -2.24 10.45 3.21
CA MET A 4 -1.12 10.05 2.34
C MET A 4 0.20 9.85 3.11
N PRO A 5 0.59 10.72 4.06
CA PRO A 5 1.81 10.50 4.84
C PRO A 5 1.78 9.19 5.63
N PHE A 6 0.63 8.82 6.21
CA PHE A 6 0.50 7.59 6.98
C PHE A 6 0.56 6.34 6.09
N MET A 7 -0.09 6.39 4.93
CA MET A 7 -0.03 5.28 3.97
C MET A 7 1.40 5.12 3.44
N PHE A 8 2.07 6.23 3.11
CA PHE A 8 3.47 6.21 2.70
C PHE A 8 4.38 5.58 3.76
N LEU A 9 4.20 5.95 5.03
CA LEU A 9 4.97 5.36 6.13
C LEU A 9 4.73 3.85 6.25
N TYR A 10 3.49 3.38 6.11
CA TYR A 10 3.20 1.94 6.10
C TYR A 10 3.93 1.23 4.96
N PHE A 11 3.83 1.74 3.74
CA PHE A 11 4.51 1.16 2.59
C PHE A 11 6.03 1.15 2.79
N ALA A 12 6.63 2.27 3.22
CA ALA A 12 8.06 2.37 3.50
C ALA A 12 8.52 1.31 4.53
N TYR A 13 7.78 1.16 5.63
CA TYR A 13 8.11 0.17 6.66
C TYR A 13 8.04 -1.26 6.17
N THR A 14 7.00 -1.62 5.42
CA THR A 14 6.90 -2.97 4.86
C THR A 14 7.97 -3.25 3.80
N THR A 15 8.42 -2.22 3.08
CA THR A 15 9.55 -2.33 2.13
C THR A 15 10.87 -2.50 2.87
N PHE A 16 11.10 -1.77 3.97
CA PHE A 16 12.30 -1.94 4.79
C PHE A 16 12.36 -3.34 5.42
N LEU A 17 11.25 -3.84 5.97
CA LEU A 17 11.19 -5.20 6.52
C LEU A 17 11.54 -6.26 5.48
N ARG A 18 10.98 -6.15 4.27
CA ARG A 18 11.34 -7.01 3.14
C ARG A 18 12.81 -6.88 2.76
N GLY A 19 13.34 -5.65 2.72
CA GLY A 19 14.75 -5.37 2.43
C GLY A 19 15.73 -5.90 3.47
N THR A 20 15.32 -6.02 4.73
CA THR A 20 16.14 -6.64 5.80
C THR A 20 15.97 -8.16 5.90
N GLY A 21 15.22 -8.78 4.98
CA GLY A 21 14.99 -10.24 4.96
C GLY A 21 13.83 -10.72 5.83
N ASP A 22 13.07 -9.84 6.48
CA ASP A 22 11.84 -10.20 7.20
C ASP A 22 10.63 -10.09 6.27
N SER A 23 10.36 -11.18 5.54
CA SER A 23 9.17 -11.30 4.69
C SER A 23 7.91 -11.71 5.46
N LYS A 24 8.06 -12.24 6.69
CA LYS A 24 6.92 -12.77 7.47
C LYS A 24 6.10 -11.65 8.08
N THR A 25 6.76 -10.65 8.67
CA THR A 25 6.06 -9.53 9.30
C THR A 25 5.17 -8.75 8.32
N PRO A 26 5.66 -8.35 7.11
CA PRO A 26 4.84 -7.72 6.08
C PRO A 26 3.67 -8.58 5.60
N PHE A 27 3.85 -9.90 5.54
CA PHE A 27 2.79 -10.82 5.15
C PHE A 27 1.66 -10.87 6.19
N TYR A 28 2.00 -10.98 7.49
CA TYR A 28 1.00 -10.94 8.55
C TYR A 28 0.27 -9.59 8.61
N THR A 29 0.97 -8.47 8.42
CA THR A 29 0.32 -7.16 8.37
C THR A 29 -0.59 -7.01 7.16
N LEU A 30 -0.23 -7.60 6.03
CA LEU A 30 -1.10 -7.62 4.84
C LEU A 30 -2.41 -8.35 5.16
N ILE A 31 -2.35 -9.53 5.78
CA ILE A 31 -3.55 -10.27 6.21
C ILE A 31 -4.42 -9.42 7.13
N VAL A 32 -3.82 -8.81 8.16
CA VAL A 32 -4.56 -7.92 9.09
C VAL A 32 -5.22 -6.77 8.34
N SER A 33 -4.50 -6.11 7.43
CA SER A 33 -5.04 -5.02 6.62
C SER A 33 -6.22 -5.46 5.77
N THR A 34 -6.11 -6.62 5.11
CA THR A 34 -7.16 -7.17 4.26
C THR A 34 -8.40 -7.52 5.08
N VAL A 35 -8.23 -8.14 6.26
CA VAL A 35 -9.35 -8.49 7.14
C VAL A 35 -10.08 -7.24 7.63
N ILE A 36 -9.35 -6.22 8.09
CA ILE A 36 -9.95 -4.95 8.52
C ILE A 36 -10.68 -4.28 7.34
N ASN A 37 -10.10 -4.33 6.14
CA ASN A 37 -10.66 -3.72 4.95
C ASN A 37 -11.98 -4.39 4.53
N ILE A 38 -11.99 -5.72 4.43
CA ILE A 38 -13.19 -6.49 4.08
C ILE A 38 -14.29 -6.28 5.12
N ALA A 39 -13.96 -6.14 6.40
CA ALA A 39 -14.95 -5.84 7.43
C ALA A 39 -15.53 -4.42 7.31
N LEU A 40 -14.71 -3.43 6.96
CA LEU A 40 -15.13 -2.03 6.84
C LEU A 40 -15.89 -1.72 5.55
N LEU A 41 -15.61 -2.43 4.46
CA LEU A 41 -16.24 -2.22 3.17
C LEU A 41 -17.78 -2.26 3.22
N PRO A 42 -18.46 -3.32 3.70
CA PRO A 42 -19.92 -3.36 3.74
C PRO A 42 -20.48 -2.31 4.70
N VAL A 43 -19.80 -2.04 5.82
CA VAL A 43 -20.21 -1.03 6.80
C VAL A 43 -20.26 0.36 6.17
N LEU A 44 -19.21 0.76 5.44
CA LEU A 44 -19.07 2.10 4.87
C LEU A 44 -19.80 2.26 3.53
N ILE A 45 -19.83 1.22 2.70
CA ILE A 45 -20.52 1.27 1.39
C ILE A 45 -22.03 1.20 1.59
N LEU A 46 -22.52 0.19 2.32
CA LEU A 46 -23.95 -0.10 2.46
C LEU A 46 -24.59 0.63 3.64
N GLY A 47 -23.81 1.32 4.48
CA GLY A 47 -24.33 2.03 5.65
C GLY A 47 -24.91 1.08 6.71
N MET A 48 -24.30 -0.08 6.89
CA MET A 48 -24.72 -1.04 7.92
C MET A 48 -24.40 -0.48 9.32
N PHE A 49 -25.10 -0.96 10.35
CA PHE A 49 -24.93 -0.52 11.75
C PHE A 49 -25.23 0.97 12.03
N GLY A 50 -26.11 1.60 11.22
CA GLY A 50 -26.52 3.00 11.44
C GLY A 50 -25.55 4.04 10.88
N PHE A 51 -24.55 3.62 10.12
CA PHE A 51 -23.66 4.52 9.39
C PHE A 51 -24.34 5.10 8.13
N PRO A 52 -24.03 6.34 7.73
CA PRO A 52 -24.49 6.89 6.46
C PRO A 52 -23.94 6.08 5.28
N LYS A 53 -24.77 5.87 4.25
CA LYS A 53 -24.35 5.21 3.01
C LYS A 53 -23.36 6.12 2.25
N LEU A 54 -22.08 5.80 2.31
CA LEU A 54 -21.03 6.57 1.62
C LEU A 54 -20.84 6.10 0.16
N GLY A 55 -21.47 4.98 -0.24
CA GLY A 55 -21.37 4.45 -1.59
C GLY A 55 -19.91 4.19 -1.99
N ILE A 56 -19.51 4.67 -3.16
CA ILE A 56 -18.13 4.49 -3.69
C ILE A 56 -17.08 5.13 -2.76
N TYR A 57 -17.39 6.26 -2.11
CA TYR A 57 -16.46 6.90 -1.18
C TYR A 57 -16.15 6.01 0.03
N GLY A 58 -17.08 5.12 0.40
CA GLY A 58 -16.87 4.14 1.47
C GLY A 58 -15.67 3.23 1.23
N SER A 59 -15.37 2.89 -0.04
CA SER A 59 -14.20 2.07 -0.40
C SER A 59 -12.87 2.80 -0.12
N ALA A 60 -12.81 4.10 -0.46
CA ALA A 60 -11.64 4.91 -0.17
C ALA A 60 -11.40 5.05 1.34
N TYR A 61 -12.45 5.32 2.12
CA TYR A 61 -12.36 5.41 3.57
C TYR A 61 -11.99 4.08 4.22
N ALA A 62 -12.59 2.97 3.79
CA ALA A 62 -12.26 1.63 4.27
C ALA A 62 -10.76 1.35 4.10
N THR A 63 -10.21 1.68 2.92
CA THR A 63 -8.79 1.49 2.61
C THR A 63 -7.90 2.33 3.51
N VAL A 64 -8.18 3.63 3.62
CA VAL A 64 -7.41 4.54 4.48
C VAL A 64 -7.41 4.08 5.94
N ILE A 65 -8.59 3.76 6.49
CA ILE A 65 -8.73 3.34 7.89
C ILE A 65 -8.00 2.02 8.11
N SER A 66 -8.13 1.06 7.19
CA SER A 66 -7.45 -0.24 7.30
C SER A 66 -5.94 -0.11 7.27
N THR A 67 -5.40 0.73 6.37
CA THR A 67 -3.97 0.98 6.29
C THR A 67 -3.45 1.66 7.56
N ILE A 68 -4.15 2.66 8.09
CA ILE A 68 -3.76 3.35 9.32
C ILE A 68 -3.82 2.39 10.52
N ALA A 69 -4.90 1.63 10.67
CA ALA A 69 -5.06 0.66 11.75
C ALA A 69 -3.95 -0.40 11.70
N THR A 70 -3.66 -0.93 10.52
CA THR A 70 -2.60 -1.91 10.31
C THR A 70 -1.22 -1.33 10.60
N PHE A 71 -0.96 -0.08 10.19
CA PHE A 71 0.28 0.60 10.50
C PHE A 71 0.50 0.72 12.02
N LEU A 72 -0.55 1.06 12.78
CA LEU A 72 -0.47 1.11 14.24
C LEU A 72 -0.18 -0.29 14.84
N VAL A 73 -0.85 -1.34 14.34
CA VAL A 73 -0.58 -2.72 14.76
C VAL A 73 0.86 -3.12 14.46
N LEU A 74 1.39 -2.77 13.29
CA LEU A 74 2.78 -3.01 12.90
C LEU A 74 3.75 -2.31 13.85
N MET A 75 3.50 -1.05 14.21
CA MET A 75 4.34 -0.31 15.15
C MET A 75 4.39 -0.96 16.53
N VAL A 76 3.23 -1.39 17.05
CA VAL A 76 3.14 -2.11 18.32
C VAL A 76 3.85 -3.46 18.23
N TYR A 77 3.68 -4.18 17.13
CA TYR A 77 4.32 -5.48 16.90
C TYR A 77 5.86 -5.38 16.87
N LEU A 78 6.41 -4.42 16.13
CA LEU A 78 7.86 -4.19 16.05
C LEU A 78 8.45 -3.84 17.43
N ARG A 79 7.74 -3.01 18.21
CA ARG A 79 8.15 -2.66 19.56
C ARG A 79 8.10 -3.85 20.51
N LYS A 80 7.07 -4.69 20.45
CA LYS A 80 6.95 -5.90 21.29
C LYS A 80 8.03 -6.94 20.98
N ARG A 81 8.40 -7.07 19.70
CA ARG A 81 9.45 -8.00 19.24
C ARG A 81 10.87 -7.45 19.41
N LYS A 82 11.04 -6.21 19.89
CA LYS A 82 12.33 -5.49 19.93
C LYS A 82 13.04 -5.55 18.56
N HIS A 83 12.27 -5.46 17.49
CA HIS A 83 12.81 -5.58 16.13
C HIS A 83 13.81 -4.43 15.87
N PRO A 84 14.92 -4.63 15.13
CA PRO A 84 15.89 -3.57 14.85
C PRO A 84 15.29 -2.31 14.22
N LEU A 85 14.17 -2.47 13.49
CA LEU A 85 13.40 -1.38 12.88
C LEU A 85 12.36 -0.72 13.82
N GLN A 86 12.34 -1.05 15.11
CA GLN A 86 11.44 -0.38 16.06
C GLN A 86 11.76 1.12 16.14
N PHE A 87 10.72 1.96 16.22
CA PHE A 87 10.91 3.40 16.52
C PHE A 87 11.41 3.57 17.96
N ASP A 88 12.73 3.55 18.13
CA ASP A 88 13.39 3.83 19.40
C ASP A 88 14.29 5.09 19.28
N LYS A 89 14.78 5.59 20.43
CA LYS A 89 15.71 6.72 20.52
C LYS A 89 16.94 6.54 19.63
N THR A 90 17.36 5.30 19.38
CA THR A 90 18.46 4.95 18.46
C THR A 90 18.12 5.30 17.01
N VAL A 91 16.95 4.89 16.50
CA VAL A 91 16.51 5.24 15.13
C VAL A 91 16.39 6.75 14.97
N ARG A 92 15.88 7.45 15.99
CA ARG A 92 15.79 8.93 15.99
C ARG A 92 17.17 9.60 15.88
N ARG A 93 18.25 8.95 16.35
CA ARG A 93 19.62 9.47 16.27
C ARG A 93 20.23 9.30 14.88
N TYR A 94 19.86 8.22 14.17
CA TYR A 94 20.29 7.94 12.80
C TYR A 94 19.35 8.53 11.73
N LEU A 95 18.24 9.16 12.15
CA LEU A 95 17.32 9.90 11.28
C LEU A 95 17.94 11.24 10.83
N LYS A 96 19.14 11.20 10.25
CA LYS A 96 19.80 12.34 9.64
C LYS A 96 19.68 12.22 8.14
N MET A 97 19.38 13.34 7.49
CA MET A 97 19.32 13.41 6.04
C MET A 97 20.74 13.36 5.49
N ASP A 98 21.12 12.20 4.94
CA ASP A 98 22.37 12.03 4.21
C ASP A 98 22.12 12.29 2.73
N LYS A 99 22.78 13.30 2.19
CA LYS A 99 22.60 13.72 0.78
C LYS A 99 23.11 12.66 -0.19
N GLU A 100 24.17 11.94 0.15
CA GLU A 100 24.73 10.90 -0.73
C GLU A 100 23.78 9.71 -0.80
N LEU A 101 23.24 9.28 0.35
CA LEU A 101 22.20 8.25 0.39
C LEU A 101 20.93 8.70 -0.33
N LEU A 102 20.50 9.96 -0.18
CA LEU A 102 19.34 10.49 -0.88
C LEU A 102 19.53 10.46 -2.41
N VAL A 103 20.68 10.90 -2.91
CA VAL A 103 20.99 10.87 -4.34
C VAL A 103 21.05 9.44 -4.86
N LEU A 104 21.64 8.52 -4.10
CA LEU A 104 21.64 7.09 -4.43
C LEU A 104 20.21 6.52 -4.52
N LEU A 105 19.37 6.80 -3.53
CA LEU A 105 17.97 6.38 -3.52
C LEU A 105 17.19 6.96 -4.70
N LEU A 106 17.41 8.22 -5.07
CA LEU A 106 16.79 8.83 -6.24
C LEU A 106 17.30 8.22 -7.54
N ARG A 107 18.60 7.96 -7.66
CA ARG A 107 19.19 7.34 -8.86
C ARG A 107 18.70 5.91 -9.09
N LEU A 108 18.34 5.20 -8.03
CA LEU A 108 17.72 3.87 -8.11
C LEU A 108 16.19 3.95 -8.30
N GLY A 109 15.53 4.83 -7.55
CA GLY A 109 14.08 4.95 -7.51
C GLY A 109 13.49 5.60 -8.76
N VAL A 110 14.16 6.59 -9.36
CA VAL A 110 13.66 7.28 -10.56
C VAL A 110 13.58 6.32 -11.76
N PRO A 111 14.63 5.57 -12.13
CA PRO A 111 14.53 4.59 -13.22
C PRO A 111 13.49 3.50 -12.96
N ALA A 112 13.41 2.99 -11.72
CA ALA A 112 12.42 1.98 -11.36
C ALA A 112 10.98 2.53 -11.49
N SER A 113 10.75 3.77 -11.07
CA SER A 113 9.44 4.43 -11.20
C SER A 113 9.06 4.66 -12.67
N ILE A 114 10.02 5.09 -13.50
CA ILE A 114 9.81 5.22 -14.95
C ILE A 114 9.43 3.87 -15.56
N ASN A 115 10.11 2.79 -15.18
CA ASN A 115 9.76 1.46 -15.65
C ASN A 115 8.33 1.06 -15.27
N MET A 116 7.89 1.30 -14.03
CA MET A 116 6.51 1.03 -13.62
C MET A 116 5.48 1.88 -14.38
N ILE A 117 5.79 3.14 -14.69
CA ILE A 117 4.94 4.01 -15.51
C ILE A 117 4.83 3.46 -16.93
N LEU A 118 5.95 3.03 -17.53
CA LEU A 118 5.97 2.44 -18.86
C LEU A 118 5.14 1.16 -18.91
N VAL A 119 5.28 0.27 -17.92
CA VAL A 119 4.46 -0.95 -17.81
C VAL A 119 2.98 -0.60 -17.72
N SER A 120 2.61 0.36 -16.87
CA SER A 120 1.22 0.80 -16.72
C SER A 120 0.67 1.38 -18.03
N LEU A 121 1.48 2.13 -18.76
CA LEU A 121 1.10 2.71 -20.06
C LEU A 121 0.95 1.62 -21.14
N SER A 122 1.85 0.62 -21.14
CA SER A 122 1.73 -0.56 -22.01
C SER A 122 0.44 -1.32 -21.73
N GLU A 123 0.05 -1.49 -20.47
CA GLU A 123 -1.20 -2.16 -20.09
C GLU A 123 -2.42 -1.38 -20.58
N ILE A 124 -2.44 -0.04 -20.42
CA ILE A 124 -3.50 0.82 -20.96
C ILE A 124 -3.58 0.69 -22.49
N ALA A 125 -2.43 0.64 -23.18
CA ALA A 125 -2.40 0.47 -24.63
C ALA A 125 -2.98 -0.88 -25.05
N VAL A 126 -2.60 -1.98 -24.38
CA VAL A 126 -3.16 -3.33 -24.63
C VAL A 126 -4.67 -3.33 -24.40
N ILE A 127 -5.15 -2.78 -23.28
CA ILE A 127 -6.58 -2.68 -23.00
C ILE A 127 -7.30 -1.88 -24.09
N SER A 128 -6.71 -0.78 -24.55
CA SER A 128 -7.26 0.04 -25.64
C SER A 128 -7.39 -0.74 -26.95
N PHE A 129 -6.36 -1.52 -27.32
CA PHE A 129 -6.40 -2.39 -28.50
C PHE A 129 -7.46 -3.48 -28.35
N VAL A 130 -7.51 -4.16 -27.20
CA VAL A 130 -8.47 -5.24 -26.91
C VAL A 130 -9.91 -4.71 -26.95
N ASN A 131 -10.16 -3.50 -26.42
CA ASN A 131 -11.48 -2.87 -26.43
C ASN A 131 -12.02 -2.64 -27.85
N HIS A 132 -11.16 -2.54 -28.86
CA HIS A 132 -11.59 -2.42 -30.25
C HIS A 132 -12.19 -3.72 -30.81
N TYR A 133 -11.85 -4.88 -30.24
CA TYR A 133 -12.37 -6.20 -30.64
C TYR A 133 -13.72 -6.56 -29.97
N GLY A 134 -14.34 -5.61 -29.27
CA GLY A 134 -15.66 -5.75 -28.67
C GLY A 134 -15.65 -6.31 -27.24
N SER A 135 -16.83 -6.26 -26.59
CA SER A 135 -16.98 -6.53 -25.14
C SER A 135 -16.53 -7.93 -24.70
N ASN A 136 -16.63 -8.93 -25.59
CA ASN A 136 -16.18 -10.30 -25.29
C ASN A 136 -14.66 -10.41 -25.17
N ALA A 137 -13.90 -9.65 -25.98
CA ALA A 137 -12.43 -9.63 -25.91
C ALA A 137 -11.96 -8.92 -24.64
N THR A 138 -12.60 -7.81 -24.26
CA THR A 138 -12.34 -7.11 -23.00
C THR A 138 -12.66 -7.97 -21.79
N ALA A 139 -13.80 -8.70 -21.80
CA ALA A 139 -14.19 -9.60 -20.72
C ALA A 139 -13.23 -10.79 -20.59
N ALA A 140 -12.78 -11.37 -21.70
CA ALA A 140 -11.78 -12.44 -21.68
C ALA A 140 -10.42 -11.96 -21.14
N TYR A 141 -9.97 -10.76 -21.55
CA TYR A 141 -8.75 -10.15 -21.02
C TYR A 141 -8.84 -9.87 -19.51
N GLY A 142 -9.99 -9.36 -19.05
CA GLY A 142 -10.22 -9.08 -17.63
C GLY A 142 -10.36 -10.32 -16.72
N VAL A 143 -10.53 -11.52 -17.28
CA VAL A 143 -10.53 -12.80 -16.51
C VAL A 143 -9.12 -13.40 -16.41
N VAL A 144 -8.23 -13.08 -17.35
CA VAL A 144 -6.85 -13.59 -17.40
C VAL A 144 -5.88 -12.72 -16.61
N ASN A 145 -6.15 -11.42 -16.53
CA ASN A 145 -5.34 -10.42 -15.82
C ASN A 145 -5.78 -10.28 -14.36
#